data_AF-A0A4Z1BLS7-F1
#
_entry.id   AF-A0A4Z1BLS7-F1
#
_cell.length_a   1.000
_cell.length_b   1.000
_cell.length_c   1.000
_cell.angle_alpha   90.00
_cell.angle_beta   90.00
_cell.angle_gamma   90.00
#
_symmetry.space_group_name_H-M   'P 1'
#
loop_
_entity.id
_entity.type
_entity.pdbx_description
1 polymer ?
#
loop_
_entity_poly.entity_id
_entity_poly.type
_entity_poly.pdbx_seq_one_letter_code
_entity_poly.pdbx_strand_id
1 'polypeptide(L)'
;GGLIIGFGLGIFFGLLSINKNWFLRWPATAYNEIFRGTPILVQVLFIFYGLPDLIGAPIEPLTAGIAAIALNSGAYVSEVVRGGVQSIDKGQTEAGLSLGLSRNQT
;
A
#
# COMPACT_ATOMS: atom_id res chain seq x y z
N GLY A 1 8.29 -14.82 -1.99
CA GLY A 1 6.81 -14.78 -1.93
C GLY A 1 6.31 -13.44 -1.44
N GLY A 2 6.32 -13.22 -0.12
CA GLY A 2 5.70 -12.04 0.52
C GLY A 2 6.12 -10.68 -0.06
N LEU A 3 7.41 -10.46 -0.35
CA LEU A 3 7.88 -9.20 -0.93
C LEU A 3 7.32 -8.89 -2.32
N ILE A 4 7.13 -9.90 -3.19
CA ILE A 4 6.57 -9.70 -4.53
C ILE A 4 5.09 -9.29 -4.42
N ILE A 5 4.35 -9.97 -3.53
CA ILE A 5 2.95 -9.64 -3.23
C ILE A 5 2.87 -8.23 -2.63
N GLY A 6 3.73 -7.93 -1.65
CA GLY A 6 3.82 -6.62 -1.02
C GLY A 6 4.15 -5.52 -2.01
N PHE A 7 5.06 -5.74 -2.95
CA PHE A 7 5.34 -4.77 -4.01
C PHE A 7 4.11 -4.47 -4.87
N GLY A 8 3.35 -5.49 -5.26
CA GLY A 8 2.08 -5.34 -5.97
C GLY A 8 1.04 -4.56 -5.17
N LEU A 9 0.84 -4.92 -3.89
CA LEU A 9 -0.04 -4.20 -2.96
C LEU A 9 0.40 -2.74 -2.79
N GLY A 10 1.70 -2.50 -2.70
CA GLY A 10 2.27 -1.17 -2.54
C GLY A 10 2.04 -0.29 -3.76
N ILE A 11 2.21 -0.81 -4.98
CA ILE A 11 1.83 -0.05 -6.19
C ILE A 11 0.34 0.27 -6.17
N PHE A 12 -0.51 -0.72 -5.91
CA PHE A 12 -1.96 -0.54 -5.91
C PHE A 12 -2.41 0.52 -4.89
N PHE A 13 -2.04 0.36 -3.62
CA PHE A 13 -2.42 1.31 -2.56
C PHE A 13 -1.68 2.65 -2.70
N GLY A 14 -0.44 2.66 -3.20
CA GLY A 14 0.32 3.87 -3.49
C GLY A 14 -0.38 4.75 -4.51
N LEU A 15 -0.78 4.18 -5.66
CA LEU A 15 -1.56 4.89 -6.67
C LEU A 15 -2.93 5.34 -6.13
N LEU A 16 -3.59 4.47 -5.38
CA LEU A 16 -4.87 4.79 -4.76
C LEU A 16 -4.76 5.99 -3.79
N SER A 17 -3.67 6.07 -3.01
CA SER A 17 -3.42 7.15 -2.05
C SER A 17 -3.22 8.54 -2.68
N ILE A 18 -2.84 8.61 -3.96
CA ILE A 18 -2.61 9.87 -4.70
C ILE A 18 -3.93 10.42 -5.27
N ASN A 19 -4.99 9.61 -5.32
CA ASN A 19 -6.26 10.04 -5.88
C ASN A 19 -6.86 11.24 -5.13
N LYS A 20 -7.46 12.17 -5.88
CA LYS A 20 -8.14 13.34 -5.31
C LYS A 20 -9.48 12.98 -4.65
N ASN A 21 -10.12 11.91 -5.11
CA ASN A 21 -11.39 11.46 -4.56
C ASN A 21 -11.15 10.81 -3.19
N TRP A 22 -11.80 11.35 -2.16
CA TRP A 22 -11.63 10.89 -0.79
C TRP A 22 -12.03 9.42 -0.60
N PHE A 23 -13.09 8.96 -1.28
CA PHE A 23 -13.58 7.58 -1.19
C PHE A 23 -12.55 6.56 -1.69
N LEU A 24 -11.77 6.95 -2.70
CA LEU A 24 -10.69 6.13 -3.24
C LEU A 24 -9.47 6.21 -2.32
N ARG A 25 -9.11 7.40 -1.84
CA ARG A 25 -7.93 7.61 -0.99
C ARG A 25 -8.05 6.93 0.38
N TRP A 26 -9.23 6.96 0.99
CA TRP A 26 -9.44 6.56 2.38
C TRP A 26 -9.04 5.09 2.68
N PRO A 27 -9.40 4.09 1.85
CA PRO A 27 -8.91 2.72 2.04
C PRO A 27 -7.39 2.59 2.04
N ALA A 28 -6.69 3.35 1.17
CA ALA A 28 -5.23 3.34 1.14
C ALA A 28 -4.62 3.97 2.39
N THR A 29 -5.20 5.08 2.88
CA THR A 29 -4.78 5.70 4.14
C THR A 29 -4.97 4.76 5.32
N ALA A 30 -6.14 4.14 5.45
CA ALA A 30 -6.42 3.18 6.53
C ALA A 30 -5.46 1.98 6.50
N TYR A 31 -5.23 1.40 5.31
CA TYR A 31 -4.24 0.34 5.11
C TYR A 31 -2.84 0.78 5.55
N ASN A 32 -2.35 1.92 5.06
CA ASN A 32 -1.00 2.39 5.39
C ASN A 32 -0.84 2.69 6.89
N GLU A 33 -1.83 3.31 7.52
CA GLU A 33 -1.81 3.62 8.96
C GLU A 33 -1.77 2.35 9.82
N ILE A 34 -2.62 1.36 9.52
CA ILE A 34 -2.67 0.12 10.29
C ILE A 34 -1.33 -0.63 10.19
N PHE A 35 -0.81 -0.84 8.98
CA PHE A 35 0.33 -1.72 8.78
C PHE A 35 1.69 -1.06 9.05
N ARG A 36 1.79 0.28 8.97
CA ARG A 36 3.01 1.01 9.38
C ARG A 36 2.97 1.42 10.85
N GLY A 37 1.79 1.56 11.44
CA GLY A 37 1.60 1.92 12.84
C GLY A 37 1.68 0.74 13.81
N THR A 38 1.60 -0.50 13.31
CA THR A 38 1.67 -1.71 14.15
C THR A 38 3.01 -2.44 13.98
N PRO A 39 3.61 -2.96 15.07
CA PRO A 39 4.83 -3.75 14.95
C PRO A 39 4.61 -5.01 14.10
N ILE A 40 5.55 -5.34 13.22
CA ILE A 40 5.44 -6.54 12.36
C ILE A 40 5.29 -7.83 13.16
N LEU A 41 5.90 -7.91 14.35
CA LEU A 41 5.73 -9.07 15.24
C LEU A 41 4.28 -9.24 15.66
N VAL A 42 3.58 -8.14 15.97
CA VAL A 42 2.14 -8.17 16.32
C VAL A 42 1.32 -8.64 15.11
N GLN A 43 1.68 -8.22 13.90
CA GLN A 43 1.01 -8.66 12.67
C GLN A 43 1.18 -10.17 12.44
N VAL A 44 2.39 -10.70 12.58
CA VAL A 44 2.66 -12.15 12.46
C VAL A 44 1.87 -12.92 13.52
N LEU A 45 1.94 -12.50 14.78
CA LEU A 45 1.23 -13.16 15.89
C LEU A 45 -0.29 -13.11 15.69
N PHE A 46 -0.82 -11.97 15.26
CA PHE A 46 -2.25 -11.84 14.99
C PHE A 46 -2.68 -12.75 13.84
N ILE A 47 -1.94 -12.81 12.73
CA ILE A 47 -2.29 -13.68 11.60
C ILE A 47 -2.16 -15.16 11.97
N PHE A 48 -1.15 -15.53 12.75
CA PHE A 48 -0.91 -16.94 13.08
C PHE A 48 -1.76 -17.47 14.23
N TYR A 49 -2.05 -16.66 15.25
CA TYR A 49 -2.81 -17.07 16.43
C TYR A 49 -4.21 -16.46 16.50
N GLY A 50 -4.38 -15.19 16.15
CA GLY A 50 -5.67 -14.50 16.30
C GLY A 50 -6.65 -14.73 15.14
N LEU A 51 -6.17 -14.71 13.90
CA LEU A 51 -7.02 -14.86 12.72
C LEU A 51 -7.67 -16.26 12.63
N PRO A 52 -6.98 -17.37 12.96
CA PRO A 52 -7.60 -18.70 12.98
C PRO A 52 -8.87 -18.80 13.84
N ASP A 53 -8.90 -18.12 14.99
CA ASP A 53 -10.07 -18.09 15.87
C ASP A 53 -11.28 -17.39 15.22
N LEU A 54 -11.01 -16.41 14.34
CA LEU A 54 -12.06 -15.68 13.61
C LEU A 54 -12.57 -16.46 12.39
N ILE A 55 -11.68 -17.15 11.68
CA ILE A 55 -12.04 -17.90 10.45
C ILE A 55 -12.41 -19.36 10.72
N GLY A 56 -12.17 -19.87 11.93
CA GLY A 56 -12.43 -21.24 12.33
C GLY A 56 -11.47 -22.27 11.70
N ALA A 57 -10.31 -21.84 11.20
CA ALA A 57 -9.37 -22.69 10.47
C ALA A 57 -7.91 -22.32 10.79
N PRO A 58 -7.02 -23.30 11.01
CA PRO A 58 -5.61 -23.03 11.28
C PRO A 58 -4.92 -22.44 10.05
N ILE A 59 -3.95 -21.55 10.28
CA ILE A 59 -3.12 -20.97 9.24
C ILE A 59 -1.70 -21.54 9.37
N GLU A 60 -1.14 -22.02 8.27
CA GLU A 60 0.23 -22.54 8.26
C GLU A 60 1.26 -21.43 8.59
N PRO A 61 2.32 -21.70 9.38
CA PRO A 61 3.31 -20.70 9.74
C PRO A 61 3.93 -19.97 8.54
N LEU A 62 4.20 -20.70 7.45
CA LEU A 62 4.76 -20.12 6.23
C LEU A 62 3.79 -19.11 5.60
N THR A 63 2.50 -19.46 5.52
CA THR A 63 1.45 -18.59 5.00
C THR A 63 1.29 -17.34 5.87
N ALA A 64 1.29 -17.48 7.20
CA ALA A 64 1.23 -16.35 8.12
C ALA A 64 2.43 -15.40 7.93
N GLY A 65 3.64 -15.95 7.82
CA GLY A 65 4.86 -15.16 7.57
C GLY A 65 4.82 -14.44 6.22
N ILE A 66 4.39 -15.12 5.15
CA ILE A 66 4.23 -14.51 3.82
C ILE A 66 3.21 -13.37 3.87
N ALA A 67 2.06 -13.59 4.50
CA ALA A 67 0.99 -12.59 4.61
C ALA A 67 1.44 -11.36 5.41
N ALA A 68 2.05 -11.57 6.59
CA ALA A 68 2.57 -10.47 7.41
C ALA A 68 3.62 -9.65 6.67
N ILE A 69 4.58 -10.30 6.02
CA ILE A 69 5.61 -9.61 5.22
C ILE A 69 4.97 -8.86 4.04
N ALA A 70 4.02 -9.47 3.33
CA ALA A 70 3.35 -8.84 2.18
C ALA A 70 2.58 -7.58 2.59
N LEU A 71 1.77 -7.66 3.65
CA LEU A 71 0.97 -6.54 4.14
C LEU A 71 1.87 -5.42 4.69
N ASN A 72 2.86 -5.77 5.50
CA ASN A 72 3.79 -4.80 6.06
C ASN A 72 4.58 -4.09 4.94
N SER A 73 5.29 -4.86 4.10
CA SER A 73 6.12 -4.30 3.03
C SER A 73 5.28 -3.52 2.01
N GLY A 74 4.06 -3.97 1.70
CA GLY A 74 3.18 -3.25 0.79
C GLY A 74 2.79 -1.86 1.31
N ALA A 75 2.59 -1.70 2.62
CA ALA A 75 2.31 -0.38 3.19
C ALA A 75 3.52 0.56 3.10
N TYR A 76 4.75 0.06 3.30
CA TYR A 76 5.95 0.87 3.08
C TYR A 76 6.16 1.22 1.61
N VAL A 77 5.99 0.25 0.70
CA VAL A 77 6.09 0.48 -0.76
C VAL A 77 5.02 1.47 -1.23
N SER A 78 3.80 1.42 -0.69
CA SER A 78 2.75 2.38 -0.99
C SER A 78 3.19 3.82 -0.74
N GLU A 79 3.86 4.09 0.37
CA GLU A 79 4.40 5.41 0.69
C GLU A 79 5.57 5.81 -0.18
N VAL A 80 6.41 4.85 -0.59
CA VAL A 80 7.49 5.10 -1.56
C VAL A 80 6.89 5.52 -2.90
N VAL A 81 5.86 4.83 -3.39
CA VAL A 81 5.16 5.18 -4.63
C VAL A 81 4.49 6.56 -4.52
N ARG A 82 3.78 6.81 -3.42
CA ARG A 82 3.16 8.11 -3.15
C ARG A 82 4.19 9.23 -3.13
N GLY A 83 5.29 9.03 -2.41
CA GLY A 83 6.40 9.97 -2.33
C GLY A 83 7.08 10.21 -3.67
N GLY A 84 7.29 9.15 -4.46
CA GLY A 84 7.86 9.23 -5.80
C GLY A 84 7.00 10.08 -6.74
N VAL A 85 5.69 9.87 -6.76
CA VAL A 85 4.79 10.70 -7.60
C VAL A 85 4.74 12.15 -7.10
N GLN A 86 4.69 12.37 -5.78
CA GLN A 86 4.65 13.72 -5.21
C GLN A 86 5.97 14.49 -5.34
N SER A 87 7.09 13.80 -5.54
CA SER A 87 8.40 14.42 -5.76
C SER A 87 8.58 15.01 -7.16
N ILE A 88 7.66 14.74 -8.08
CA ILE A 88 7.71 15.30 -9.44
C ILE A 88 7.45 16.81 -9.36
N ASP A 89 8.35 17.60 -9.94
CA ASP A 89 8.24 19.05 -9.97
C ASP A 89 6.97 19.50 -10.71
N LYS A 90 6.27 20.50 -10.18
CA LYS A 90 5.04 21.06 -10.78
C LYS A 90 5.29 21.59 -12.19
N GLY A 91 6.50 22.05 -12.48
CA GLY A 91 6.93 22.50 -13.80
C GLY A 91 6.79 21.43 -14.88
N GLN A 92 6.88 20.13 -14.53
CA GLN A 92 6.62 19.04 -15.49
C GLN A 92 5.15 19.00 -15.92
N THR A 93 4.23 19.17 -14.95
CA THR A 93 2.80 19.30 -15.25
C THR A 93 2.51 20.57 -16.05
N GLU A 94 3.12 21.71 -15.70
CA GLU A 94 2.93 22.99 -16.39
C GLU A 94 3.47 22.95 -17.84
N ALA A 95 4.61 22.30 -18.07
CA ALA A 95 5.17 22.11 -19.40
C ALA A 95 4.25 21.24 -20.28
N GLY A 96 3.71 20.14 -19.75
CA GLY A 96 2.75 19.30 -20.47
C GLY A 96 1.47 20.06 -20.85
N LEU A 97 0.91 20.83 -19.92
CA LEU A 97 -0.25 21.69 -20.20
C LEU A 97 0.07 22.75 -21.28
N SER A 98 1.28 23.32 -21.26
CA SER A 98 1.73 24.30 -22.26
C SER A 98 1.91 23.70 -23.66
N LEU A 99 2.18 22.39 -23.74
CA LEU A 99 2.24 21.62 -24.99
C LEU A 99 0.86 21.12 -25.47
N GLY A 100 -0.23 21.48 -24.78
CA GLY A 100 -1.60 21.10 -25.15
C GLY A 100 -2.07 19.75 -24.59
N LEU A 101 -1.33 19.13 -23.67
CA LEU A 101 -1.78 17.93 -22.96
C LEU A 101 -2.86 18.30 -21.93
N SER A 102 -3.85 17.43 -21.74
CA SER A 102 -4.81 17.57 -20.64
C SER A 102 -4.22 17.07 -19.32
N ARG A 103 -4.83 17.43 -18.18
CA ARG A 103 -4.33 17.07 -16.85
C ARG A 103 -4.26 15.55 -16.55
N ASN A 104 -4.92 14.72 -17.34
CA ASN A 104 -4.82 13.26 -17.24
C ASN A 104 -3.69 12.69 -18.11
N GLN A 105 -3.14 13.51 -19.01
CA GLN A 105 -2.03 13.18 -19.90
C GLN A 105 -0.70 13.76 -19.41
N THR A 106 -0.73 14.57 -18.35
CA THR A 106 0.43 15.14 -17.63
C THR A 106 0.67 14.40 -16.33
#